data_AF-A0A0B4GCG0-F1
#
_entry.id   AF-A0A0B4GCG0-F1
#
_cell.length_a   1.000
_cell.length_b   1.000
_cell.length_c   1.000
_cell.angle_alpha   90.00
_cell.angle_beta   90.00
_cell.angle_gamma   90.00
#
_symmetry.space_group_name_H-M   'P 1'
#
loop_
_entity.id
_entity.type
_entity.pdbx_description
1 polymer ?
#
loop_
_entity_poly.entity_id
_entity_poly.type
_entity_poly.pdbx_seq_one_letter_code
_entity_poly.pdbx_strand_id
1 'polypeptide(L)'
;MVKRIHLLCPRAQFFVLRLEDHYSDEAGCQITARSAAQAILAAIRKSVYIISMSWTIDPPEDENESRCLEAAIVKAVDENNLVFFSAGDKGAKQNAAYPAKVTSRIFTIGAATASGAADEWVGNLDNIKLPFLSAGSS
;
A
#
# COMPACT_ATOMS: atom_id res chain seq x y z
N MET A 1 1.36 3.11 11.44
CA MET A 1 2.50 2.70 10.59
C MET A 1 3.85 3.30 11.02
N VAL A 2 4.07 4.62 10.91
CA VAL A 2 5.39 5.28 11.09
C VAL A 2 6.13 4.89 12.38
N LYS A 3 5.44 4.80 13.52
CA LYS A 3 6.03 4.40 14.81
C LYS A 3 6.76 3.05 14.74
N ARG A 4 6.23 2.08 13.99
CA ARG A 4 6.85 0.74 13.83
C ARG A 4 8.12 0.82 12.99
N ILE A 5 8.10 1.59 11.91
CA ILE A 5 9.28 1.80 11.07
C ILE A 5 10.38 2.50 11.86
N HIS A 6 10.04 3.49 12.68
CA HIS A 6 11.02 4.20 13.51
C HIS A 6 11.67 3.29 14.57
N LEU A 7 10.95 2.30 15.11
CA LEU A 7 11.53 1.32 16.03
C LEU A 7 12.60 0.43 15.35
N LEU A 8 12.41 0.09 14.08
CA LEU A 8 13.34 -0.74 13.30
C LEU A 8 14.46 0.09 12.67
N CYS A 9 14.15 1.31 12.24
CA CYS A 9 15.04 2.23 11.57
C CYS A 9 14.97 3.62 12.23
N PRO A 10 15.60 3.82 13.41
CA PRO A 10 15.49 5.07 14.16
C PRO A 10 16.04 6.29 13.43
N ARG A 11 16.96 6.08 12.49
CA ARG A 11 17.59 7.13 11.69
C ARG A 11 16.85 7.45 10.39
N ALA A 12 15.76 6.74 10.09
CA ALA A 12 14.95 7.01 8.91
C ALA A 12 14.29 8.39 9.04
N GLN A 13 14.32 9.16 7.96
CA GLN A 13 13.56 10.41 7.84
C GLN A 13 12.21 10.10 7.19
N PHE A 14 11.15 10.67 7.74
CA PHE A 14 9.79 10.39 7.30
C PHE A 14 9.19 11.61 6.62
N PHE A 15 8.64 11.39 5.43
CA PHE A 15 7.74 12.34 4.79
C PHE A 15 6.33 11.76 4.82
N VAL A 16 5.47 12.33 5.67
CA VAL A 16 4.11 11.84 5.88
C VAL A 16 3.16 12.59 4.97
N LEU A 17 2.51 11.86 4.07
CA LEU A 17 1.50 12.37 3.16
C LEU A 17 0.13 11.87 3.62
N ARG A 18 -0.75 12.80 3.98
CA ARG A 18 -2.13 12.49 4.33
C ARG A 18 -2.96 12.37 3.05
N LEU A 19 -3.75 11.30 2.95
CA LEU A 19 -4.70 11.10 1.87
C LEU A 19 -6.05 11.68 2.25
N GLU A 20 -6.82 12.03 1.22
CA GLU A 20 -8.20 12.45 1.39
C GLU A 20 -9.06 11.20 1.58
N ASP A 21 -9.87 11.22 2.63
CA ASP A 21 -10.81 10.18 2.98
C ASP A 21 -12.24 10.71 3.05
N HIS A 22 -13.18 9.93 2.50
CA HIS A 22 -14.61 10.14 2.69
C HIS A 22 -15.21 8.97 3.46
N TYR A 23 -16.16 9.28 4.34
CA TYR A 23 -16.89 8.26 5.08
C TYR A 23 -18.12 7.83 4.27
N SER A 24 -18.21 6.54 3.96
CA SER A 24 -19.41 5.92 3.40
C SER A 24 -20.03 5.00 4.46
N ASP A 25 -21.35 5.10 4.67
CA ASP A 25 -22.07 4.26 5.63
C ASP A 25 -22.00 2.76 5.29
N GLU A 26 -21.77 2.42 4.02
CA GLU A 26 -21.73 1.02 3.55
C GLU A 26 -20.33 0.41 3.57
N ALA A 27 -19.28 1.23 3.40
CA ALA A 27 -17.91 0.76 3.18
C ALA A 27 -16.87 1.36 4.13
N GLY A 28 -17.29 2.21 5.07
CA GLY A 28 -16.41 2.91 6.01
C GLY A 28 -15.61 4.03 5.35
N CYS A 29 -14.45 4.34 5.93
CA CYS A 29 -13.49 5.33 5.45
C CYS A 29 -12.86 4.86 4.12
N GLN A 30 -13.16 5.54 3.03
CA GLN A 30 -12.64 5.25 1.69
C GLN A 30 -11.65 6.33 1.27
N ILE A 31 -10.48 5.90 0.80
CA ILE A 31 -9.46 6.78 0.25
C ILE A 31 -9.76 7.02 -1.23
N THR A 32 -9.62 8.27 -1.68
CA THR A 32 -9.83 8.60 -3.10
C THR A 32 -8.63 8.21 -3.96
N ALA A 33 -8.88 7.64 -5.15
CA ALA A 33 -7.83 7.28 -6.11
C ALA A 33 -6.99 8.50 -6.52
N ARG A 34 -7.65 9.65 -6.68
CA ARG A 34 -7.02 10.94 -6.97
C ARG A 34 -6.02 11.37 -5.89
N SER A 35 -6.41 11.35 -4.61
CA SER A 35 -5.52 11.78 -3.53
C SER A 35 -4.32 10.84 -3.39
N ALA A 36 -4.53 9.53 -3.56
CA ALA A 36 -3.47 8.54 -3.61
C ALA A 36 -2.46 8.80 -4.73
N ALA A 37 -2.94 9.05 -5.96
CA ALA A 37 -2.08 9.39 -7.10
C ALA A 37 -1.25 10.65 -6.83
N GLN A 38 -1.88 11.70 -6.28
CA GLN A 38 -1.20 12.95 -5.94
C GLN A 38 -0.13 12.75 -4.87
N ALA A 39 -0.40 11.93 -3.85
CA ALA A 39 0.57 11.62 -2.80
C ALA A 39 1.77 10.85 -3.36
N ILE A 40 1.56 9.85 -4.22
CA ILE A 40 2.65 9.13 -4.88
C ILE A 40 3.53 10.10 -5.68
N LEU A 41 2.92 10.97 -6.48
CA LEU A 41 3.65 11.99 -7.24
C LEU A 41 4.39 12.98 -6.33
N ALA A 42 3.83 13.35 -5.19
CA ALA A 42 4.49 14.22 -4.22
C ALA A 42 5.70 13.53 -3.57
N ALA A 43 5.61 12.23 -3.27
CA ALA A 43 6.72 11.44 -2.76
C ALA A 43 7.86 11.34 -3.78
N ILE A 44 7.53 11.09 -5.05
CA ILE A 44 8.49 11.09 -6.17
C ILE A 44 9.22 12.44 -6.27
N ARG A 45 8.50 13.56 -6.23
CA ARG A 45 9.10 14.91 -6.27
C ARG A 45 10.02 15.21 -5.09
N LYS A 46 9.86 14.50 -3.97
CA LYS A 46 10.73 14.59 -2.80
C LYS A 46 11.93 13.65 -2.88
N SER A 47 12.05 12.86 -3.95
CA SER A 47 13.14 11.91 -4.18
C SER A 47 13.33 10.96 -3.00
N VAL A 48 12.21 10.44 -2.47
CA VAL A 48 12.25 9.46 -1.38
C VAL A 48 12.75 8.11 -1.89
N TYR A 49 13.49 7.37 -1.07
CA TYR A 49 13.97 6.03 -1.44
C TYR A 49 12.89 4.95 -1.32
N ILE A 50 11.97 5.12 -0.37
CA ILE A 50 10.95 4.14 -0.01
C ILE A 50 9.59 4.85 0.03
N ILE A 51 8.60 4.25 -0.65
CA ILE A 51 7.20 4.62 -0.55
C ILE A 51 6.48 3.48 0.17
N SER A 52 5.82 3.78 1.27
CA SER A 52 5.13 2.80 2.11
C SER A 52 3.66 3.17 2.24
N MET A 53 2.77 2.30 1.76
CA MET A 53 1.32 2.56 1.65
C MET A 53 0.52 1.50 2.43
N SER A 54 -0.09 1.87 3.54
CA SER A 54 -0.96 0.95 4.30
C SER A 54 -2.43 1.11 3.94
N TRP A 55 -2.75 1.01 2.65
CA TRP A 55 -4.12 1.14 2.13
C TRP A 55 -4.30 0.34 0.85
N THR A 56 -5.56 0.07 0.53
CA THR A 56 -5.99 -0.52 -0.75
C THR A 56 -7.19 0.27 -1.28
N ILE A 57 -7.28 0.44 -2.60
CA ILE A 57 -8.41 1.11 -3.26
C ILE A 57 -9.00 0.14 -4.27
N ASP A 58 -10.30 -0.13 -4.16
CA ASP A 58 -11.04 -0.88 -5.19
C ASP A 58 -11.06 -0.06 -6.50
N PRO A 59 -11.15 -0.70 -7.67
CA PRO A 59 -11.13 0.04 -8.92
C PRO A 59 -12.20 1.14 -8.97
N PRO A 60 -11.82 2.43 -9.12
CA PRO A 60 -12.80 3.50 -9.21
C PRO A 60 -13.62 3.35 -10.49
N GLU A 61 -14.88 3.78 -10.44
CA GLU A 61 -15.78 3.77 -11.59
C GLU A 61 -15.31 4.69 -12.71
N ASP A 62 -14.63 5.80 -12.38
CA ASP A 62 -14.01 6.69 -13.35
C ASP A 62 -12.69 6.10 -13.89
N GLU A 63 -12.70 5.75 -15.17
CA GLU A 63 -11.53 5.25 -15.90
C GLU A 63 -10.35 6.25 -15.87
N ASN A 64 -10.62 7.56 -15.85
CA ASN A 64 -9.55 8.56 -15.79
C ASN A 64 -8.84 8.54 -14.43
N GLU A 65 -9.58 8.36 -13.33
CA GLU A 65 -8.99 8.22 -12.01
C GLU A 65 -8.15 6.94 -11.90
N SER A 66 -8.68 5.83 -12.42
CA SER A 66 -7.93 4.58 -12.55
C SER A 66 -6.60 4.79 -13.28
N ARG A 67 -6.65 5.40 -14.47
CA ARG A 67 -5.46 5.65 -15.30
C ARG A 67 -4.45 6.56 -14.63
N CYS A 68 -4.91 7.58 -13.90
CA CYS A 68 -4.03 8.50 -13.17
C CYS A 68 -3.32 7.80 -12.01
N LEU A 69 -4.04 6.95 -11.26
CA LEU A 69 -3.46 6.17 -10.17
C LEU A 69 -2.45 5.14 -10.71
N GLU A 70 -2.80 4.41 -11.77
CA GLU A 70 -1.91 3.46 -12.45
C GLU A 70 -0.63 4.14 -12.93
N ALA A 71 -0.75 5.28 -13.62
CA ALA A 71 0.40 6.03 -14.10
C ALA A 71 1.31 6.50 -12.96
N ALA A 72 0.74 6.95 -11.84
CA ALA A 72 1.52 7.35 -10.67
C ALA A 72 2.28 6.16 -10.06
N ILE A 73 1.63 5.00 -9.95
CA ILE A 73 2.25 3.76 -9.43
C ILE A 73 3.38 3.28 -10.35
N VAL A 74 3.13 3.22 -11.66
CA VAL A 74 4.15 2.83 -12.65
C VAL A 74 5.35 3.76 -12.57
N LYS A 75 5.11 5.08 -12.55
CA LYS A 75 6.17 6.08 -12.42
C LYS A 75 6.98 5.91 -11.13
N ALA A 76 6.33 5.61 -10.01
CA ALA A 76 7.03 5.37 -8.75
C ALA A 76 8.02 4.21 -8.85
N VAL A 77 7.59 3.11 -9.47
CA VAL A 77 8.41 1.91 -9.67
C VAL A 77 9.52 2.15 -10.70
N ASP A 78 9.24 2.88 -11.78
CA ASP A 78 10.21 3.17 -12.84
C ASP A 78 11.32 4.12 -12.38
N GLU A 79 11.04 5.03 -11.44
CA GLU A 79 12.04 5.88 -10.81
C GLU A 79 12.87 5.15 -9.72
N ASN A 80 12.87 3.81 -9.74
CA ASN A 80 13.62 2.92 -8.85
C ASN A 80 13.32 3.11 -7.35
N ASN A 81 12.12 3.59 -7.00
CA ASN A 81 11.70 3.65 -5.60
C ASN A 81 11.25 2.27 -5.12
N LEU A 82 11.62 1.91 -3.90
CA LEU A 82 11.09 0.71 -3.27
C LEU A 82 9.66 0.99 -2.80
N VAL A 83 8.69 0.44 -3.52
CA VAL A 83 7.27 0.62 -3.22
C VAL A 83 6.77 -0.59 -2.41
N PHE A 84 6.28 -0.33 -1.21
CA PHE A 84 5.67 -1.29 -0.31
C PHE A 84 4.21 -0.96 -0.09
N PHE A 85 3.34 -1.97 -0.05
CA PHE A 85 1.95 -1.78 0.34
C PHE A 85 1.40 -2.94 1.18
N SER A 86 0.35 -2.64 1.94
CA SER A 86 -0.36 -3.64 2.73
C SER A 86 -1.20 -4.55 1.84
N ALA A 87 -1.08 -5.85 2.09
CA ALA A 87 -2.08 -6.82 1.68
C ALA A 87 -3.43 -6.41 2.33
N GLY A 88 -4.51 -6.27 1.56
CA GLY A 88 -5.83 -5.90 2.13
C GLY A 88 -6.46 -7.06 2.90
N ASP A 89 -7.18 -6.78 3.99
CA ASP A 89 -7.78 -7.77 4.89
C ASP A 89 -8.99 -8.55 4.28
N LYS A 90 -9.00 -8.84 2.97
CA LYS A 90 -10.11 -9.51 2.26
C LYS A 90 -9.73 -10.84 1.60
N GLY A 91 -8.64 -11.49 2.03
CA GLY A 91 -8.23 -12.80 1.51
C GLY A 91 -7.82 -12.79 0.02
N ALA A 92 -7.89 -13.93 -0.68
CA ALA A 92 -7.32 -14.17 -2.02
C ALA A 92 -7.77 -13.24 -3.19
N LYS A 93 -8.67 -12.27 -2.97
CA LYS A 93 -9.14 -11.32 -3.99
C LYS A 93 -8.25 -10.06 -4.15
N GLN A 94 -7.12 -9.98 -3.45
CA GLN A 94 -6.26 -8.79 -3.44
C GLN A 94 -5.70 -8.35 -4.80
N ASN A 95 -5.57 -9.25 -5.78
CA ASN A 95 -5.02 -8.91 -7.09
C ASN A 95 -5.90 -7.96 -7.93
N ALA A 96 -7.15 -7.72 -7.52
CA ALA A 96 -8.05 -6.80 -8.20
C ALA A 96 -8.00 -5.36 -7.67
N ALA A 97 -7.40 -5.12 -6.50
CA ALA A 97 -7.33 -3.80 -5.87
C ALA A 97 -6.01 -3.09 -6.16
N TYR A 98 -6.04 -1.75 -6.16
CA TYR A 98 -4.84 -0.94 -6.21
C TYR A 98 -4.14 -0.92 -4.85
N PRO A 99 -2.79 -0.90 -4.82
CA PRO A 99 -1.87 -0.84 -5.96
C PRO A 99 -1.47 -2.21 -6.55
N ALA A 100 -1.90 -3.33 -5.96
CA ALA A 100 -1.51 -4.70 -6.36
C ALA A 100 -1.79 -5.02 -7.83
N LYS A 101 -2.91 -4.52 -8.36
CA LYS A 101 -3.37 -4.74 -9.74
C LYS A 101 -2.40 -4.24 -10.82
N VAL A 102 -1.58 -3.22 -10.52
CA VAL A 102 -0.84 -2.47 -11.54
C VAL A 102 0.42 -3.18 -12.01
N THR A 103 1.19 -3.78 -11.10
CA THR A 103 2.50 -4.35 -11.42
C THR A 103 2.99 -5.27 -10.32
N SER A 104 3.68 -6.35 -10.70
CA SER A 104 4.31 -7.33 -9.79
C SER A 104 5.67 -6.86 -9.21
N ARG A 105 6.08 -5.63 -9.54
CA ARG A 105 7.31 -4.98 -9.05
C ARG A 105 7.13 -4.30 -7.68
N ILE A 106 5.96 -4.39 -7.08
CA ILE A 106 5.65 -3.82 -5.77
C ILE A 106 5.73 -4.92 -4.71
N PHE A 107 6.28 -4.59 -3.54
CA PHE A 107 6.33 -5.52 -2.41
C PHE A 107 5.02 -5.48 -1.62
N THR A 108 4.30 -6.60 -1.62
CA THR A 108 3.07 -6.78 -0.82
C THR A 108 3.44 -7.30 0.56
N ILE A 109 3.06 -6.59 1.60
CA ILE A 109 3.30 -6.97 3.00
C ILE A 109 1.99 -7.50 3.59
N GLY A 110 1.97 -8.78 3.95
CA GLY A 110 0.88 -9.42 4.70
C GLY A 110 1.07 -9.33 6.21
N ALA A 111 -0.02 -9.52 6.96
CA ALA A 111 0.04 -9.81 8.39
C ALA A 111 0.56 -11.23 8.64
N ALA A 112 1.17 -11.46 9.79
CA ALA A 112 1.32 -12.83 10.30
C ALA A 112 1.08 -12.86 11.79
N THR A 113 0.64 -14.03 12.21
CA THR A 113 0.45 -14.37 13.61
C THR A 113 1.81 -14.49 14.32
N ALA A 114 1.80 -14.42 15.64
CA ALA A 114 3.01 -14.52 16.47
C ALA A 114 3.77 -15.86 16.32
N SER A 115 3.13 -16.89 15.77
CA SER A 115 3.76 -18.18 15.45
C SER A 115 4.54 -18.18 14.13
N GLY A 116 4.55 -17.06 13.39
CA GLY A 116 5.18 -16.97 12.07
C GLY A 116 4.34 -17.57 10.94
N ALA A 117 3.14 -18.09 11.25
CA ALA A 117 2.17 -18.48 10.23
C ALA A 117 1.50 -17.24 9.64
N ALA A 118 1.36 -17.23 8.31
CA ALA A 118 0.58 -16.21 7.61
C ALA A 118 -0.83 -16.15 8.23
N ASP A 119 -1.30 -14.92 8.51
CA ASP A 119 -2.65 -14.72 9.01
C ASP A 119 -3.65 -15.18 7.94
N GLU A 120 -4.77 -15.81 8.35
CA GLU A 120 -5.78 -16.35 7.41
C GLU A 120 -6.40 -15.25 6.53
N TRP A 121 -6.23 -13.98 6.93
CA TRP A 121 -6.67 -12.77 6.23
C TRP A 121 -5.72 -12.26 5.15
N VAL A 122 -4.54 -12.86 5.04
CA VAL A 122 -3.53 -12.48 4.06
C VAL A 122 -3.92 -13.06 2.69
N GLY A 123 -3.95 -12.22 1.67
CA GLY A 123 -4.19 -12.61 0.29
C GLY A 123 -3.12 -13.54 -0.26
N ASN A 124 -3.24 -13.89 -1.55
CA ASN A 124 -2.47 -14.98 -2.17
C ASN A 124 -0.96 -14.91 -1.85
N LEU A 125 -0.47 -15.97 -1.18
CA LEU A 125 0.90 -16.14 -0.71
C LEU A 125 1.94 -16.04 -1.83
N ASP A 126 1.57 -16.41 -3.07
CA ASP A 126 2.46 -16.36 -4.24
C ASP A 126 2.90 -14.93 -4.60
N ASN A 127 2.15 -13.91 -4.14
CA ASN A 127 2.41 -12.50 -4.42
C ASN A 127 3.10 -11.76 -3.26
N ILE A 128 3.46 -12.47 -2.18
CA ILE A 128 4.13 -11.90 -1.01
C ILE A 128 5.63 -12.03 -1.20
N LYS A 129 6.24 -10.96 -1.69
CA LYS A 129 7.69 -10.81 -1.68
C LYS A 129 8.09 -10.18 -0.34
N LEU A 130 8.59 -11.03 0.56
CA LEU A 130 9.12 -10.74 1.90
C LEU A 130 8.06 -10.76 3.03
N PRO A 131 8.12 -11.74 3.95
CA PRO A 131 7.38 -11.68 5.19
C PRO A 131 8.12 -10.71 6.14
N PHE A 132 7.95 -9.39 5.96
CA PHE A 132 8.17 -8.45 7.06
C PHE A 132 6.93 -8.51 7.96
N LEU A 133 6.91 -9.55 8.79
CA LEU A 133 5.82 -9.86 9.70
C LEU A 133 5.82 -8.84 10.83
N SER A 134 4.87 -7.92 10.84
CA SER A 134 4.56 -7.20 12.07
C SER A 134 3.64 -8.08 12.91
N ALA A 135 4.11 -8.55 14.07
CA ALA A 135 3.29 -9.26 15.02
C ALA A 135 2.06 -8.39 15.37
N GLY A 136 0.88 -8.84 14.94
CA GLY A 136 -0.39 -8.31 15.40
C GLY A 136 -0.53 -8.67 16.88
N SER A 137 -0.53 -7.66 17.75
CA SER A 137 -0.92 -7.84 19.15
C SER A 137 -2.45 -7.91 19.20
N SER A 138 -2.98 -9.10 19.47
CA SER A 138 -4.32 -9.29 20.04
C SER A 138 -4.43 -8.56 21.38
#